data_AF-A0A836IC70-F1
#
_entry.id   AF-A0A836IC70-F1
#
_cell.length_a   1.000
_cell.length_b   1.000
_cell.length_c   1.000
_cell.angle_alpha   90.00
_cell.angle_beta   90.00
_cell.angle_gamma   90.00
#
_symmetry.space_group_name_H-M   'P 1'
#
loop_
_entity.id
_entity.type
_entity.pdbx_description
1 polymer ?
#
loop_
_entity_poly.entity_id
_entity_poly.type
_entity_poly.pdbx_seq_one_letter_code
_entity_poly.pdbx_strand_id
1 'polypeptide(L)'
;MLSHLDASTGDALRSFQDALNQAQQSLQRDEKRLSATTQLLSDLTIEVDALKAHNAPNSATRQRREALLAEKIKMSHQTRHQREAIAAMAAHISHLKSPGAKLTEQVSALKGDVRALRRQYGQRAAQVHAYITSFLQPHNSLENLRCQISLLQQERVSQAEALRTATQRLEERKADLAALVASVRMDATSCPTVNSSGPPEPRPSQTNANPDTAALSTLHTDPRGEQLYAEEEVCTLIIPTATEEDRLAEAMRQRSAQLDAHKSVETQHDAERTTLEALRVDLKQQVLLLCQEIEQADAAQQRDQKVYLDTLNDAASGSVKGVPPQCRRCSRDLYRGFS
;
A
#
# COMPACT_ATOMS: atom_id res chain seq x y z
N MET A 1 68.29 42.82 -122.32
CA MET A 1 68.38 42.11 -121.02
C MET A 1 68.58 43.07 -119.84
N LEU A 2 69.32 44.17 -119.97
CA LEU A 2 69.48 45.18 -118.90
C LEU A 2 68.20 45.96 -118.55
N SER A 3 67.36 46.31 -119.54
CA SER A 3 66.09 47.02 -119.29
C SER A 3 65.02 46.21 -118.54
N HIS A 4 65.08 44.87 -118.61
CA HIS A 4 64.20 43.99 -117.82
C HIS A 4 64.67 43.84 -116.37
N LEU A 5 65.97 44.04 -116.10
CA LEU A 5 66.53 44.06 -114.76
C LEU A 5 66.13 45.33 -114.01
N ASP A 6 66.20 46.50 -114.66
CA ASP A 6 65.79 47.78 -114.04
C ASP A 6 64.30 47.81 -113.68
N ALA A 7 63.44 47.28 -114.55
CA ALA A 7 62.01 47.15 -114.27
C ALA A 7 61.73 46.17 -113.10
N SER A 8 62.41 45.02 -113.09
CA SER A 8 62.34 44.02 -112.01
C SER A 8 62.79 44.59 -110.66
N THR A 9 63.90 45.33 -110.61
CA THR A 9 64.36 45.98 -109.38
C THR A 9 63.44 47.12 -108.93
N GLY A 10 62.84 47.87 -109.86
CA GLY A 10 61.87 48.92 -109.54
C GLY A 10 60.56 48.37 -108.97
N ASP A 11 60.10 47.23 -109.48
CA ASP A 11 58.91 46.53 -108.98
C ASP A 11 59.18 45.85 -107.63
N ALA A 12 60.38 45.28 -107.44
CA ALA A 12 60.82 44.76 -106.15
C ALA A 12 60.90 45.86 -105.07
N LEU A 13 61.48 47.03 -105.40
CA LEU A 13 61.55 48.17 -104.48
C LEU A 13 60.16 48.74 -104.15
N ARG A 14 59.25 48.83 -105.12
CA ARG A 14 57.85 49.21 -104.86
C ARG A 14 57.15 48.19 -103.98
N SER A 15 57.33 46.89 -104.24
CA SER A 15 56.78 45.82 -103.40
C SER A 15 57.33 45.87 -101.97
N PHE A 16 58.62 46.15 -101.77
CA PHE A 16 59.19 46.37 -100.44
C PHE A 16 58.64 47.62 -99.75
N GLN A 17 58.48 48.73 -100.49
CA GLN A 17 57.90 49.95 -99.96
C GLN A 17 56.43 49.74 -99.56
N ASP A 18 55.66 49.03 -100.38
CA ASP A 18 54.27 48.66 -100.11
C ASP A 18 54.18 47.71 -98.90
N ALA A 19 55.07 46.72 -98.80
CA ALA A 19 55.16 45.83 -97.63
C ALA A 19 55.53 46.60 -96.35
N LEU A 20 56.43 47.58 -96.43
CA LEU A 20 56.79 48.48 -95.33
C LEU A 20 55.60 49.34 -94.89
N ASN A 21 54.90 49.96 -95.85
CA ASN A 21 53.69 50.74 -95.59
C ASN A 21 52.60 49.87 -94.95
N GLN A 22 52.41 48.64 -95.45
CA GLN A 22 51.44 47.70 -94.92
C GLN A 22 51.81 47.21 -93.52
N ALA A 23 53.10 46.96 -93.26
CA ALA A 23 53.61 46.63 -91.93
C ALA A 23 53.42 47.79 -90.95
N GLN A 24 53.74 49.03 -91.33
CA GLN A 24 53.48 50.22 -90.51
C GLN A 24 51.99 50.38 -90.19
N GLN A 25 51.12 50.22 -91.16
CA GLN A 25 49.68 50.27 -90.92
C GLN A 25 49.20 49.15 -90.00
N SER A 26 49.75 47.93 -90.14
CA SER A 26 49.45 46.82 -89.23
C SER A 26 49.87 47.15 -87.80
N LEU A 27 51.08 47.67 -87.63
CA LEU A 27 51.64 48.04 -86.33
C LEU A 27 50.80 49.14 -85.66
N GLN A 28 50.35 50.15 -86.43
CA GLN A 28 49.42 51.18 -85.94
C GLN A 28 48.05 50.61 -85.54
N ARG A 29 47.54 49.60 -86.25
CA ARG A 29 46.28 48.93 -85.86
C ARG A 29 46.46 48.14 -84.57
N ASP A 30 47.57 47.42 -84.44
CA ASP A 30 47.88 46.64 -83.24
C ASP A 30 48.15 47.53 -82.03
N GLU A 31 48.80 48.67 -82.21
CA GLU A 31 49.00 49.68 -81.16
C GLU A 31 47.67 50.26 -80.67
N LYS A 32 46.74 50.58 -81.58
CA LYS A 32 45.38 50.99 -81.23
C LYS A 32 44.59 49.88 -80.53
N ARG A 33 44.80 48.62 -80.93
CA ARG A 33 44.17 47.46 -80.27
C ARG A 33 44.71 47.26 -78.86
N LEU A 34 46.03 47.35 -78.69
CA LEU A 34 46.71 47.23 -77.40
C LEU A 34 46.29 48.34 -76.45
N SER A 35 46.21 49.59 -76.92
CA SER A 35 45.73 50.71 -76.10
C SER A 35 44.28 50.50 -75.67
N ALA A 36 43.39 50.06 -76.57
CA ALA A 36 42.01 49.72 -76.22
C ALA A 36 41.90 48.57 -75.21
N THR A 37 42.72 47.51 -75.34
CA THR A 37 42.74 46.42 -74.34
C THR A 37 43.31 46.85 -72.99
N THR A 38 44.29 47.74 -72.99
CA THR A 38 44.88 48.29 -71.76
C THR A 38 43.85 49.15 -71.02
N GLN A 39 43.09 49.96 -71.76
CA GLN A 39 41.98 50.73 -71.23
C GLN A 39 40.91 49.80 -70.61
N LEU A 40 40.50 48.76 -71.34
CA LEU A 40 39.51 47.79 -70.85
C LEU A 40 39.97 47.07 -69.57
N LEU A 41 41.25 46.67 -69.50
CA LEU A 41 41.81 46.05 -68.30
C LEU A 41 41.85 47.01 -67.11
N SER A 42 42.17 48.28 -67.35
CA SER A 42 42.10 49.32 -66.33
C SER A 42 40.67 49.47 -65.81
N ASP A 43 39.69 49.55 -66.70
CA ASP A 43 38.27 49.70 -66.35
C ASP A 43 37.76 48.48 -65.56
N LEU A 44 38.09 47.26 -66.00
CA LEU A 44 37.79 46.02 -65.29
C LEU A 44 38.44 45.96 -63.91
N THR A 45 39.67 46.45 -63.77
CA THR A 45 40.37 46.49 -62.48
C THR A 45 39.64 47.40 -61.50
N ILE A 46 39.24 48.58 -61.97
CA ILE A 46 38.44 49.53 -61.17
C ILE A 46 37.09 48.91 -60.79
N GLU A 47 36.42 48.22 -61.71
CA GLU A 47 35.14 47.56 -61.45
C GLU A 47 35.26 46.42 -60.42
N VAL A 48 36.30 45.59 -60.54
CA VAL A 48 36.59 44.51 -59.58
C VAL A 48 36.87 45.08 -58.20
N ASP A 49 37.63 46.17 -58.11
CA ASP A 49 37.92 46.81 -56.83
C ASP A 49 36.69 47.49 -56.22
N ALA A 50 35.83 48.09 -57.05
CA ALA A 50 34.53 48.61 -56.61
C ALA A 50 33.60 47.50 -56.09
N LEU A 51 33.54 46.36 -56.78
CA LEU A 51 32.76 45.19 -56.36
C LEU A 51 33.31 44.56 -55.08
N LYS A 52 34.64 44.51 -54.90
CA LYS A 52 35.26 44.05 -53.65
C LYS A 52 34.94 45.00 -52.49
N ALA A 53 34.99 46.30 -52.71
CA ALA A 53 34.63 47.31 -51.70
C ALA A 53 33.13 47.24 -51.34
N HIS A 54 32.26 47.01 -52.32
CA HIS A 54 30.82 46.91 -52.09
C HIS A 54 30.42 45.59 -51.40
N ASN A 55 31.09 44.48 -51.72
CA ASN A 55 30.87 43.17 -51.09
C ASN A 55 31.61 43.03 -49.74
N ALA A 56 32.53 43.94 -49.41
CA ALA A 56 33.08 43.99 -48.07
C ALA A 56 31.93 44.23 -47.08
N PRO A 57 31.69 43.32 -46.12
CA PRO A 57 30.59 43.49 -45.18
C PRO A 57 30.78 44.81 -44.45
N ASN A 58 29.85 45.73 -44.66
CA ASN A 58 29.84 47.03 -44.01
C ASN A 58 29.90 46.84 -42.48
N SER A 59 30.44 47.81 -41.76
CA SER A 59 30.63 47.72 -40.29
C SER A 59 29.34 47.29 -39.57
N ALA A 60 28.19 47.76 -40.05
CA ALA A 60 26.87 47.40 -39.52
C ALA A 60 26.52 45.90 -39.68
N THR A 61 26.84 45.26 -40.81
CA THR A 61 26.61 43.82 -40.99
C THR A 61 27.53 42.96 -40.14
N ARG A 62 28.80 43.38 -39.96
CA ARG A 62 29.72 42.71 -39.01
C ARG A 62 29.20 42.81 -37.58
N GLN A 63 28.84 44.01 -37.14
CA GLN A 63 28.31 44.23 -35.78
C GLN A 63 27.02 43.44 -35.54
N ARG A 64 26.12 43.38 -36.54
CA ARG A 64 24.90 42.55 -36.44
C ARG A 64 25.24 41.06 -36.33
N ARG A 65 26.22 40.56 -37.09
CA ARG A 65 26.66 39.16 -37.02
C ARG A 65 27.26 38.83 -35.67
N GLU A 66 28.11 39.70 -35.13
CA GLU A 66 28.70 39.54 -33.80
C GLU A 66 27.64 39.53 -32.71
N ALA A 67 26.67 40.44 -32.76
CA ALA A 67 25.54 40.47 -31.83
C ALA A 67 24.71 39.17 -31.89
N LEU A 68 24.43 38.65 -33.08
CA LEU A 68 23.73 37.37 -33.25
C LEU A 68 24.55 36.18 -32.74
N LEU A 69 25.87 36.20 -32.90
CA LEU A 69 26.75 35.15 -32.36
C LEU A 69 26.77 35.19 -30.82
N ALA A 70 26.82 36.38 -30.22
CA ALA A 70 26.74 36.55 -28.77
C ALA A 70 25.40 36.04 -28.21
N GLU A 71 24.28 36.40 -28.87
CA GLU A 71 22.95 35.88 -28.52
C GLU A 71 22.87 34.35 -28.68
N LYS A 72 23.42 33.78 -29.76
CA LYS A 72 23.48 32.32 -29.95
C LYS A 72 24.23 31.63 -28.80
N ILE A 73 25.37 32.19 -28.38
CA ILE A 73 26.17 31.64 -27.27
C ILE A 73 25.37 31.73 -25.96
N LYS A 74 24.75 32.89 -25.68
CA LYS A 74 23.89 33.09 -24.50
C LYS A 74 22.74 32.08 -24.45
N MET A 75 22.01 31.92 -25.55
CA MET A 75 20.91 30.95 -25.65
C MET A 75 21.40 29.51 -25.48
N SER A 76 22.56 29.17 -26.03
CA SER A 76 23.18 27.85 -25.86
C SER A 76 23.51 27.55 -24.40
N HIS A 77 24.06 28.54 -23.67
CA HIS A 77 24.31 28.42 -22.23
C HIS A 77 23.00 28.28 -21.44
N GLN A 78 21.97 29.07 -21.75
CA GLN A 78 20.68 28.98 -21.09
C GLN A 78 20.02 27.60 -21.31
N THR A 79 20.04 27.08 -22.54
CA THR A 79 19.53 25.74 -22.84
C THR A 79 20.31 24.65 -22.10
N ARG A 80 21.64 24.77 -22.02
CA ARG A 80 22.46 23.83 -21.25
C ARG A 80 22.08 23.85 -19.77
N HIS A 81 21.98 25.04 -19.18
CA HIS A 81 21.61 25.18 -17.77
C HIS A 81 20.21 24.60 -17.50
N GLN A 82 19.23 24.85 -18.37
CA GLN A 82 17.89 24.26 -18.26
C GLN A 82 17.93 22.72 -18.33
N ARG A 83 18.75 22.14 -19.22
CA ARG A 83 18.91 20.67 -19.29
C ARG A 83 19.51 20.10 -18.00
N GLU A 84 20.51 20.76 -17.45
CA GLU A 84 21.13 20.37 -16.18
C GLU A 84 20.13 20.48 -15.01
N ALA A 85 19.31 21.53 -14.97
CA ALA A 85 18.24 21.69 -13.98
C ALA A 85 17.16 20.60 -14.11
N ILE A 86 16.73 20.28 -15.34
CA ILE A 86 15.77 19.19 -15.61
C ILE A 86 16.36 17.84 -15.17
N ALA A 87 17.63 17.58 -15.46
CA ALA A 87 18.29 16.34 -15.04
C ALA A 87 18.38 16.23 -13.52
N ALA A 88 18.71 17.32 -12.82
CA ALA A 88 18.73 17.36 -11.36
C ALA A 88 17.34 17.13 -10.75
N MET A 89 16.29 17.76 -11.31
CA MET A 89 14.91 17.53 -10.88
C MET A 89 14.46 16.09 -11.12
N ALA A 90 14.82 15.49 -12.27
CA ALA A 90 14.51 14.09 -12.57
C ALA A 90 15.20 13.13 -11.60
N ALA A 91 16.46 13.38 -11.25
CA ALA A 91 17.19 12.62 -10.24
C ALA A 91 16.52 12.75 -8.86
N HIS A 92 16.11 13.96 -8.47
CA HIS A 92 15.38 14.20 -7.22
C HIS A 92 14.03 13.45 -7.20
N ILE A 93 13.25 13.50 -8.28
CA ILE A 93 11.99 12.74 -8.40
C ILE A 93 12.24 11.23 -8.28
N SER A 94 13.29 10.71 -8.92
CA SER A 94 13.68 9.29 -8.80
C SER A 94 14.04 8.93 -7.35
N HIS A 95 14.81 9.78 -6.68
CA HIS A 95 15.17 9.61 -5.29
C HIS A 95 13.96 9.61 -4.35
N LEU A 96 12.94 10.43 -4.61
CA LEU A 96 11.69 10.44 -3.85
C LEU A 96 10.77 9.24 -4.14
N LYS A 97 10.80 8.70 -5.36
CA LYS A 97 9.99 7.52 -5.74
C LYS A 97 10.47 6.24 -5.03
N SER A 98 11.77 6.07 -4.85
CA SER A 98 12.35 4.88 -4.18
C SER A 98 11.81 4.63 -2.75
N PRO A 99 11.85 5.59 -1.81
CA PRO A 99 11.30 5.40 -0.48
C PRO A 99 9.78 5.21 -0.51
N GLY A 100 9.06 5.86 -1.43
CA GLY A 100 7.62 5.64 -1.62
C GLY A 100 7.28 4.19 -1.97
N ALA A 101 8.05 3.57 -2.86
CA ALA A 101 7.90 2.15 -3.20
C ALA A 101 8.20 1.24 -2.00
N LYS A 102 9.31 1.48 -1.28
CA LYS A 102 9.68 0.71 -0.08
C LYS A 102 8.62 0.82 1.03
N LEU A 103 8.08 2.00 1.26
CA LEU A 103 7.03 2.20 2.26
C LEU A 103 5.74 1.47 1.86
N THR A 104 5.39 1.49 0.57
CA THR A 104 4.22 0.76 0.07
C THR A 104 4.36 -0.75 0.28
N GLU A 105 5.56 -1.30 0.04
CA GLU A 105 5.88 -2.70 0.30
C GLU A 105 5.78 -3.02 1.80
N GLN A 106 6.38 -2.21 2.67
CA GLN A 106 6.29 -2.37 4.13
C GLN A 106 4.85 -2.34 4.64
N VAL A 107 4.03 -1.39 4.16
CA VAL A 107 2.61 -1.31 4.51
C VAL A 107 1.86 -2.56 4.04
N SER A 108 2.20 -3.09 2.87
CA SER A 108 1.57 -4.32 2.37
C SER A 108 1.93 -5.55 3.21
N ALA A 109 3.19 -5.65 3.65
CA ALA A 109 3.67 -6.70 4.55
C ALA A 109 2.99 -6.63 5.91
N LEU A 110 2.96 -5.43 6.53
CA LEU A 110 2.30 -5.22 7.83
C LEU A 110 0.80 -5.53 7.78
N LYS A 111 0.11 -5.18 6.67
CA LYS A 111 -1.29 -5.59 6.45
C LYS A 111 -1.43 -7.13 6.37
N GLY A 112 -0.43 -7.81 5.83
CA GLY A 112 -0.33 -9.28 5.86
C GLY A 112 -0.26 -9.81 7.28
N ASP A 113 0.64 -9.26 8.08
CA ASP A 113 0.87 -9.68 9.47
C ASP A 113 -0.35 -9.46 10.35
N VAL A 114 -1.02 -8.30 10.23
CA VAL A 114 -2.27 -8.00 10.95
C VAL A 114 -3.36 -9.01 10.61
N ARG A 115 -3.48 -9.42 9.33
CA ARG A 115 -4.45 -10.46 8.93
C ARG A 115 -4.08 -11.81 9.52
N ALA A 116 -2.81 -12.17 9.56
CA ALA A 116 -2.34 -13.41 10.17
C ALA A 116 -2.65 -13.44 11.68
N LEU A 117 -2.33 -12.35 12.39
CA LEU A 117 -2.58 -12.21 13.82
C LEU A 117 -4.08 -12.28 14.14
N ARG A 118 -4.93 -11.64 13.33
CA ARG A 118 -6.39 -11.72 13.47
C ARG A 118 -6.91 -13.16 13.33
N ARG A 119 -6.35 -13.95 12.40
CA ARG A 119 -6.71 -15.37 12.26
C ARG A 119 -6.27 -16.19 13.47
N GLN A 120 -5.05 -15.98 13.96
CA GLN A 120 -4.55 -16.65 15.16
C GLN A 120 -5.39 -16.30 16.39
N TYR A 121 -5.77 -15.04 16.56
CA TYR A 121 -6.68 -14.62 17.63
C TYR A 121 -8.02 -15.33 17.53
N GLY A 122 -8.63 -15.38 16.34
CA GLY A 122 -9.90 -16.09 16.13
C GLY A 122 -9.81 -17.58 16.45
N GLN A 123 -8.71 -18.24 16.08
CA GLN A 123 -8.45 -19.65 16.42
C GLN A 123 -8.31 -19.85 17.93
N ARG A 124 -7.52 -19.02 18.61
CA ARG A 124 -7.36 -19.09 20.08
C ARG A 124 -8.67 -18.82 20.82
N ALA A 125 -9.45 -17.83 20.36
CA ALA A 125 -10.77 -17.55 20.95
C ALA A 125 -11.71 -18.75 20.81
N ALA A 126 -11.75 -19.38 19.62
CA ALA A 126 -12.53 -20.61 19.41
C ALA A 126 -12.07 -21.76 20.31
N GLN A 127 -10.75 -21.94 20.49
CA GLN A 127 -10.21 -22.93 21.42
C GLN A 127 -10.65 -22.67 22.86
N VAL A 128 -10.57 -21.42 23.34
CA VAL A 128 -11.03 -21.05 24.68
C VAL A 128 -12.53 -21.33 24.85
N HIS A 129 -13.36 -21.00 23.88
CA HIS A 129 -14.79 -21.32 23.92
C HIS A 129 -15.05 -22.83 23.97
N ALA A 130 -14.30 -23.62 23.21
CA ALA A 130 -14.37 -25.07 23.26
C ALA A 130 -13.98 -25.61 24.65
N TYR A 131 -12.89 -25.09 25.23
CA TYR A 131 -12.48 -25.45 26.60
C TYR A 131 -13.54 -25.12 27.64
N ILE A 132 -14.10 -23.90 27.61
CA ILE A 132 -15.18 -23.49 28.54
C ILE A 132 -16.38 -24.44 28.40
N THR A 133 -16.79 -24.75 27.17
CA THR A 133 -17.91 -25.65 26.92
C THR A 133 -17.64 -27.06 27.47
N SER A 134 -16.44 -27.58 27.21
CA SER A 134 -16.00 -28.89 27.72
C SER A 134 -15.90 -28.93 29.26
N PHE A 135 -15.65 -27.80 29.91
CA PHE A 135 -15.59 -27.70 31.37
C PHE A 135 -16.98 -27.60 32.01
N LEU A 136 -17.91 -26.88 31.37
CA LEU A 136 -19.27 -26.72 31.90
C LEU A 136 -20.13 -27.99 31.72
N GLN A 137 -19.91 -28.76 30.67
CA GLN A 137 -20.65 -30.01 30.41
C GLN A 137 -20.61 -31.01 31.59
N PRO A 138 -19.45 -31.38 32.16
CA PRO A 138 -19.40 -32.27 33.32
C PRO A 138 -19.97 -31.60 34.57
N HIS A 139 -19.84 -30.28 34.74
CA HIS A 139 -20.44 -29.58 35.89
C HIS A 139 -21.97 -29.71 35.89
N ASN A 140 -22.61 -29.44 34.75
CA ASN A 140 -24.05 -29.63 34.58
C ASN A 140 -24.46 -31.10 34.80
N SER A 141 -23.64 -32.05 34.36
CA SER A 141 -23.88 -33.47 34.56
C SER A 141 -23.80 -33.87 36.05
N LEU A 142 -22.81 -33.33 36.78
CA LEU A 142 -22.67 -33.55 38.21
C LEU A 142 -23.81 -32.93 39.02
N GLU A 143 -24.27 -31.72 38.66
CA GLU A 143 -25.44 -31.10 39.28
C GLU A 143 -26.70 -31.93 39.08
N ASN A 144 -26.94 -32.45 37.87
CA ASN A 144 -28.05 -33.36 37.60
C ASN A 144 -27.96 -34.63 38.46
N LEU A 145 -26.77 -35.23 38.58
CA LEU A 145 -26.56 -36.40 39.44
C LEU A 145 -26.78 -36.09 40.93
N ARG A 146 -26.34 -34.92 41.42
CA ARG A 146 -26.60 -34.47 42.79
C ARG A 146 -28.10 -34.34 43.07
N CYS A 147 -28.85 -33.73 42.14
CA CYS A 147 -30.30 -33.64 42.23
C CYS A 147 -30.95 -35.04 42.29
N GLN A 148 -30.54 -35.97 41.42
CA GLN A 148 -31.05 -37.35 41.45
C GLN A 148 -30.77 -38.05 42.78
N ILE A 149 -29.57 -37.90 43.34
CA ILE A 149 -29.23 -38.47 44.65
C ILE A 149 -30.12 -37.90 45.75
N SER A 150 -30.35 -36.57 45.77
CA SER A 150 -31.21 -35.95 46.79
C SER A 150 -32.65 -36.46 46.73
N LEU A 151 -33.20 -36.66 45.52
CA LEU A 151 -34.54 -37.21 45.32
C LEU A 151 -34.61 -38.66 45.83
N LEU A 152 -33.65 -39.50 45.46
CA LEU A 152 -33.59 -40.89 45.93
C LEU A 152 -33.43 -40.99 47.45
N GLN A 153 -32.66 -40.09 48.06
CA GLN A 153 -32.53 -40.02 49.52
C GLN A 153 -33.87 -39.66 50.18
N GLN A 154 -34.57 -38.67 49.64
CA GLN A 154 -35.89 -38.28 50.13
C GLN A 154 -36.91 -39.42 50.00
N GLU A 155 -36.91 -40.13 48.88
CA GLU A 155 -37.74 -41.32 48.67
C GLU A 155 -37.40 -42.44 49.66
N ARG A 156 -36.11 -42.68 49.95
CA ARG A 156 -35.73 -43.68 50.95
C ARG A 156 -36.18 -43.31 52.35
N VAL A 157 -36.08 -42.03 52.73
CA VAL A 157 -36.55 -41.55 54.05
C VAL A 157 -38.06 -41.74 54.15
N SER A 158 -38.83 -41.35 53.14
CA SER A 158 -40.29 -41.49 53.15
C SER A 158 -40.72 -42.97 53.16
N GLN A 159 -40.03 -43.84 52.43
CA GLN A 159 -40.25 -45.28 52.48
C GLN A 159 -39.92 -45.86 53.86
N ALA A 160 -38.82 -45.44 54.49
CA ALA A 160 -38.44 -45.88 55.83
C ALA A 160 -39.48 -45.44 56.89
N GLU A 161 -40.02 -44.24 56.77
CA GLU A 161 -41.12 -43.75 57.63
C GLU A 161 -42.42 -44.53 57.39
N ALA A 162 -42.77 -44.81 56.13
CA ALA A 162 -43.92 -45.64 55.78
C ALA A 162 -43.78 -47.06 56.37
N LEU A 163 -42.59 -47.65 56.32
CA LEU A 163 -42.32 -48.95 56.94
C LEU A 163 -42.38 -48.87 58.48
N ARG A 164 -41.85 -47.81 59.09
CA ARG A 164 -41.92 -47.59 60.55
C ARG A 164 -43.38 -47.47 61.03
N THR A 165 -44.21 -46.72 60.30
CA THR A 165 -45.63 -46.59 60.64
C THR A 165 -46.40 -47.89 60.39
N ALA A 166 -46.10 -48.62 59.32
CA ALA A 166 -46.70 -49.93 59.05
C ALA A 166 -46.34 -50.97 60.13
N THR A 167 -45.08 -50.99 60.58
CA THR A 167 -44.62 -51.88 61.65
C THR A 167 -45.27 -51.54 62.99
N GLN A 168 -45.39 -50.25 63.35
CA GLN A 168 -46.13 -49.82 64.54
C GLN A 168 -47.59 -50.30 64.52
N ARG A 169 -48.31 -50.09 63.41
CA ARG A 169 -49.70 -50.58 63.26
C ARG A 169 -49.81 -52.09 63.38
N LEU A 170 -48.80 -52.82 62.91
CA LEU A 170 -48.79 -54.28 63.01
C LEU A 170 -48.57 -54.74 64.45
N GLU A 171 -47.71 -54.07 65.22
CA GLU A 171 -47.54 -54.33 66.65
C GLU A 171 -48.77 -53.96 67.47
N GLU A 172 -49.44 -52.83 67.15
CA GLU A 172 -50.74 -52.47 67.74
C GLU A 172 -51.78 -53.58 67.49
N ARG A 173 -51.94 -54.02 66.24
CA ARG A 173 -52.84 -55.12 65.89
C ARG A 173 -52.49 -56.43 66.59
N LYS A 174 -51.20 -56.73 66.76
CA LYS A 174 -50.76 -57.91 67.54
C LYS A 174 -51.15 -57.78 69.01
N ALA A 175 -50.99 -56.60 69.61
CA ALA A 175 -51.39 -56.34 70.99
C ALA A 175 -52.92 -56.46 71.16
N ASP A 176 -53.71 -55.92 70.23
CA ASP A 176 -55.17 -56.04 70.21
C ASP A 176 -55.60 -57.51 70.10
N LEU A 177 -54.98 -58.28 69.19
CA LEU A 177 -55.24 -59.71 69.06
C LEU A 177 -54.85 -60.48 70.32
N ALA A 178 -53.73 -60.14 70.96
CA ALA A 178 -53.32 -60.77 72.21
C ALA A 178 -54.32 -60.48 73.34
N ALA A 179 -54.83 -59.25 73.43
CA ALA A 179 -55.88 -58.86 74.36
C ALA A 179 -57.19 -59.63 74.10
N LEU A 180 -57.59 -59.78 72.83
CA LEU A 180 -58.76 -60.54 72.43
C LEU A 180 -58.62 -62.05 72.74
N VAL A 181 -57.43 -62.63 72.52
CA VAL A 181 -57.14 -64.02 72.90
C VAL A 181 -57.18 -64.19 74.42
N ALA A 182 -56.68 -63.22 75.18
CA ALA A 182 -56.76 -63.23 76.63
C ALA A 182 -58.21 -63.15 77.12
N SER A 183 -59.07 -62.32 76.51
CA SER A 183 -60.49 -62.25 76.87
C SER A 183 -61.22 -63.57 76.55
N VAL A 184 -60.99 -64.15 75.37
CA VAL A 184 -61.57 -65.46 75.00
C VAL A 184 -61.11 -66.58 75.95
N ARG A 185 -59.85 -66.55 76.43
CA ARG A 185 -59.38 -67.50 77.45
C ARG A 185 -60.08 -67.33 78.79
N MET A 186 -60.41 -66.10 79.19
CA MET A 186 -61.18 -65.85 80.41
C MET A 186 -62.62 -66.37 80.28
N ASP A 187 -63.22 -66.20 79.10
CA ASP A 187 -64.56 -66.73 78.77
C ASP A 187 -64.58 -68.27 78.66
N ALA A 188 -63.47 -68.90 78.29
CA ALA A 188 -63.33 -70.36 78.16
C ALA A 188 -63.17 -71.11 79.50
N THR A 189 -63.10 -70.42 80.64
CA THR A 189 -63.06 -71.05 81.98
C THR A 189 -64.44 -71.57 82.44
N SER A 190 -65.43 -71.59 81.55
CA SER A 190 -66.79 -72.10 81.72
C SER A 190 -67.09 -73.27 80.74
N CYS A 191 -66.31 -74.37 80.81
CA CYS A 191 -66.65 -75.75 80.38
C CYS A 191 -66.99 -76.01 78.86
N PRO A 192 -66.97 -77.28 78.34
CA PRO A 192 -65.76 -77.90 77.76
C PRO A 192 -65.90 -78.56 76.35
N THR A 193 -64.73 -78.82 75.74
CA THR A 193 -64.27 -79.89 74.81
C THR A 193 -65.26 -80.83 74.09
N VAL A 194 -65.16 -80.95 72.73
CA VAL A 194 -65.29 -82.21 71.92
C VAL A 194 -64.50 -82.12 70.59
N ASN A 195 -63.91 -83.25 70.17
CA ASN A 195 -62.96 -83.50 69.05
C ASN A 195 -63.59 -83.86 67.68
N SER A 196 -62.71 -84.07 66.67
CA SER A 196 -62.82 -84.84 65.39
C SER A 196 -63.15 -84.04 64.11
N SER A 197 -62.64 -84.29 62.88
CA SER A 197 -61.70 -85.27 62.28
C SER A 197 -61.53 -84.95 60.77
N GLY A 198 -60.35 -85.22 60.19
CA GLY A 198 -60.15 -85.75 58.81
C GLY A 198 -60.09 -84.82 57.56
N PRO A 199 -59.13 -84.99 56.60
CA PRO A 199 -58.81 -84.09 55.46
C PRO A 199 -59.35 -84.59 54.07
N PRO A 200 -59.11 -83.91 52.91
CA PRO A 200 -57.90 -84.20 52.08
C PRO A 200 -57.33 -83.04 51.18
N GLU A 201 -56.07 -83.19 50.74
CA GLU A 201 -55.38 -82.51 49.60
C GLU A 201 -55.87 -83.06 48.22
N PRO A 202 -55.59 -82.50 46.99
CA PRO A 202 -54.28 -81.99 46.49
C PRO A 202 -54.29 -80.80 45.45
N ARG A 203 -53.07 -80.37 45.07
CA ARG A 203 -52.59 -79.33 44.08
C ARG A 203 -53.06 -79.55 42.61
N PRO A 204 -52.67 -78.80 41.52
CA PRO A 204 -51.64 -77.72 41.32
C PRO A 204 -51.93 -76.58 40.27
N SER A 205 -50.93 -75.69 40.07
CA SER A 205 -50.57 -74.95 38.83
C SER A 205 -51.21 -73.57 38.55
N GLN A 206 -50.40 -72.51 38.43
CA GLN A 206 -49.93 -72.00 37.14
C GLN A 206 -49.12 -70.69 37.31
N THR A 207 -47.95 -70.73 36.69
CA THR A 207 -47.00 -69.66 36.40
C THR A 207 -47.66 -68.65 35.46
N ASN A 208 -47.67 -67.36 35.80
CA ASN A 208 -47.84 -66.29 34.82
C ASN A 208 -46.83 -65.19 35.16
N ALA A 209 -45.76 -65.16 34.38
CA ALA A 209 -44.84 -64.05 34.30
C ALA A 209 -45.49 -62.95 33.46
N ASN A 210 -45.57 -61.76 34.03
CA ASN A 210 -45.55 -60.49 33.29
C ASN A 210 -44.49 -59.62 33.97
N PRO A 211 -43.68 -58.91 33.17
CA PRO A 211 -43.92 -57.47 33.14
C PRO A 211 -43.90 -56.90 31.72
N ASP A 212 -44.82 -55.97 31.49
CA ASP A 212 -44.79 -55.02 30.39
C ASP A 212 -43.79 -53.88 30.67
N THR A 213 -43.40 -53.23 29.56
CA THR A 213 -43.05 -51.80 29.39
C THR A 213 -41.60 -51.33 29.60
N ALA A 214 -40.92 -51.06 28.48
CA ALA A 214 -40.22 -49.80 28.11
C ALA A 214 -39.27 -50.10 26.93
N ALA A 215 -39.52 -49.66 25.68
CA ALA A 215 -39.37 -48.31 25.14
C ALA A 215 -37.92 -47.76 25.11
N LEU A 216 -37.47 -47.45 23.87
CA LEU A 216 -36.33 -46.58 23.47
C LEU A 216 -34.93 -47.20 23.68
N SER A 217 -33.89 -46.99 22.87
CA SER A 217 -33.68 -46.37 21.57
C SER A 217 -32.23 -46.69 21.17
N THR A 218 -32.01 -46.90 19.87
CA THR A 218 -30.77 -46.68 19.09
C THR A 218 -29.45 -46.37 19.83
N LEU A 219 -28.47 -47.27 19.70
CA LEU A 219 -27.07 -46.86 19.54
C LEU A 219 -26.34 -47.79 18.57
N HIS A 220 -25.93 -47.20 17.45
CA HIS A 220 -25.00 -47.74 16.47
C HIS A 220 -23.59 -47.65 17.08
N THR A 221 -22.92 -48.79 17.23
CA THR A 221 -21.47 -48.84 17.42
C THR A 221 -20.88 -49.79 16.39
N ASP A 222 -20.19 -49.17 15.45
CA ASP A 222 -19.39 -49.75 14.39
C ASP A 222 -18.05 -50.24 14.99
N PRO A 223 -17.61 -51.49 14.78
CA PRO A 223 -16.27 -51.91 15.13
C PRO A 223 -15.43 -51.98 13.85
N ARG A 224 -14.82 -50.85 13.45
CA ARG A 224 -13.76 -50.85 12.45
C ARG A 224 -12.41 -50.89 13.16
N GLY A 225 -11.96 -52.11 13.43
CA GLY A 225 -10.59 -52.39 13.81
C GLY A 225 -9.67 -52.21 12.60
N GLU A 226 -8.98 -51.08 12.53
CA GLU A 226 -7.79 -50.93 11.70
C GLU A 226 -6.56 -51.13 12.59
N GLN A 227 -5.92 -52.28 12.38
CA GLN A 227 -4.60 -52.62 12.88
C GLN A 227 -3.57 -51.70 12.23
N LEU A 228 -2.87 -50.89 13.03
CA LEU A 228 -1.59 -50.32 12.67
C LEU A 228 -0.57 -50.79 13.71
N TYR A 229 0.25 -51.75 13.29
CA TYR A 229 1.51 -52.07 13.94
C TYR A 229 2.46 -50.88 13.74
N ALA A 230 2.77 -50.18 14.82
CA ALA A 230 3.96 -49.35 14.92
C ALA A 230 4.74 -49.87 16.14
N GLU A 231 5.97 -50.29 15.90
CA GLU A 231 6.89 -50.81 16.90
C GLU A 231 7.20 -49.71 17.92
N GLU A 232 6.79 -49.94 19.18
CA GLU A 232 7.17 -49.09 20.32
C GLU A 232 8.52 -49.55 20.86
N GLU A 233 9.55 -48.76 20.55
CA GLU A 233 10.85 -48.80 21.20
C GLU A 233 10.71 -48.23 22.62
N VAL A 234 10.80 -49.11 23.61
CA VAL A 234 10.64 -48.82 25.04
C VAL A 234 11.80 -47.94 25.53
N CYS A 235 11.64 -46.63 25.44
CA CYS A 235 12.41 -45.68 26.23
C CYS A 235 11.69 -45.46 27.57
N THR A 236 12.13 -46.16 28.61
CA THR A 236 11.80 -45.85 30.01
C THR A 236 12.37 -44.49 30.41
N LEU A 237 11.62 -43.44 30.08
CA LEU A 237 11.82 -42.10 30.61
C LEU A 237 11.16 -42.04 32.00
N ILE A 238 11.99 -42.03 33.03
CA ILE A 238 11.58 -41.74 34.40
C ILE A 238 11.10 -40.29 34.42
N ILE A 239 9.78 -40.06 34.34
CA ILE A 239 9.17 -38.75 34.51
C ILE A 239 9.17 -38.45 36.01
N PRO A 240 9.92 -37.44 36.50
CA PRO A 240 9.80 -37.01 37.88
C PRO A 240 8.40 -36.45 38.07
N THR A 241 7.59 -37.08 38.91
CA THR A 241 6.30 -36.55 39.34
C THR A 241 6.57 -35.33 40.21
N ALA A 242 6.68 -34.15 39.57
CA ALA A 242 6.74 -32.87 40.26
C ALA A 242 5.55 -32.79 41.24
N THR A 243 5.83 -32.39 42.48
CA THR A 243 4.81 -32.30 43.52
C THR A 243 3.80 -31.20 43.15
N GLU A 244 2.56 -31.30 43.62
CA GLU A 244 1.51 -30.31 43.33
C GLU A 244 1.93 -28.89 43.77
N GLU A 245 2.78 -28.78 44.79
CA GLU A 245 3.37 -27.51 45.25
C GLU A 245 4.31 -26.89 44.20
N ASP A 246 5.14 -27.70 43.53
CA ASP A 246 6.02 -27.25 42.45
C ASP A 246 5.23 -26.73 41.24
N ARG A 247 4.11 -27.40 40.91
CA ARG A 247 3.21 -26.98 39.82
C ARG A 247 2.54 -25.65 40.12
N LEU A 248 2.11 -25.44 41.36
CA LEU A 248 1.51 -24.18 41.81
C LEU A 248 2.53 -23.03 41.81
N ALA A 249 3.75 -23.28 42.27
CA ALA A 249 4.84 -22.32 42.24
C ALA A 249 5.26 -21.94 40.82
N GLU A 250 5.31 -22.91 39.90
CA GLU A 250 5.59 -22.67 38.48
C GLU A 250 4.46 -21.87 37.81
N ALA A 251 3.19 -22.21 38.08
CA ALA A 251 2.04 -21.45 37.56
C ALA A 251 2.04 -20.00 38.05
N MET A 252 2.39 -19.74 39.32
CA MET A 252 2.55 -18.39 39.85
C MET A 252 3.69 -17.64 39.17
N ARG A 253 4.84 -18.28 38.94
CA ARG A 253 5.97 -17.68 38.21
C ARG A 253 5.57 -17.33 36.78
N GLN A 254 4.90 -18.24 36.06
CA GLN A 254 4.41 -17.99 34.71
C GLN A 254 3.40 -16.83 34.66
N ARG A 255 2.48 -16.76 35.62
CA ARG A 255 1.52 -15.65 35.72
C ARG A 255 2.22 -14.32 35.99
N SER A 256 3.24 -14.29 36.85
CA SER A 256 4.03 -13.08 37.09
C SER A 256 4.78 -12.64 35.84
N ALA A 257 5.44 -13.56 35.13
CA ALA A 257 6.16 -13.29 33.90
C ALA A 257 5.23 -12.79 32.78
N GLN A 258 4.02 -13.33 32.68
CA GLN A 258 3.01 -12.85 31.73
C GLN A 258 2.53 -11.43 32.05
N LEU A 259 2.34 -11.10 33.33
CA LEU A 259 1.96 -9.75 33.76
C LEU A 259 3.07 -8.74 33.47
N ASP A 260 4.33 -9.10 33.72
CA ASP A 260 5.47 -8.23 33.44
C ASP A 260 5.68 -8.03 31.94
N ALA A 261 5.50 -9.09 31.14
CA ALA A 261 5.51 -8.98 29.68
C ALA A 261 4.38 -8.08 29.17
N HIS A 262 3.16 -8.20 29.71
CA HIS A 262 2.04 -7.32 29.34
C HIS A 262 2.33 -5.86 29.68
N LYS A 263 2.83 -5.58 30.90
CA LYS A 263 3.23 -4.22 31.30
C LYS A 263 4.31 -3.66 30.39
N SER A 264 5.30 -4.47 30.02
CA SER A 264 6.35 -4.05 29.08
C SER A 264 5.78 -3.66 27.72
N VAL A 265 4.87 -4.46 27.17
CA VAL A 265 4.21 -4.16 25.88
C VAL A 265 3.35 -2.90 25.98
N GLU A 266 2.62 -2.72 27.08
CA GLU A 266 1.81 -1.53 27.33
C GLU A 266 2.68 -0.27 27.39
N THR A 267 3.79 -0.30 28.13
CA THR A 267 4.73 0.83 28.18
C THR A 267 5.37 1.15 26.82
N GLN A 268 5.67 0.12 26.01
CA GLN A 268 6.18 0.31 24.65
C GLN A 268 5.11 0.95 23.76
N HIS A 269 3.86 0.50 23.86
CA HIS A 269 2.76 1.06 23.08
C HIS A 269 2.50 2.53 23.42
N ASP A 270 2.58 2.90 24.70
CA ASP A 270 2.46 4.30 25.14
C ASP A 270 3.63 5.17 24.64
N ALA A 271 4.86 4.64 24.63
CA ALA A 271 6.02 5.31 24.05
C ALA A 271 5.88 5.52 22.53
N GLU A 272 5.40 4.50 21.80
CA GLU A 272 5.11 4.61 20.38
C GLU A 272 3.99 5.61 20.10
N ARG A 273 2.95 5.64 20.94
CA ARG A 273 1.85 6.59 20.80
C ARG A 273 2.30 8.03 21.01
N THR A 274 3.10 8.28 22.04
CA THR A 274 3.64 9.62 22.33
C THR A 274 4.58 10.11 21.22
N THR A 275 5.43 9.24 20.67
CA THR A 275 6.28 9.60 19.52
C THR A 275 5.47 9.91 18.26
N LEU A 276 4.42 9.15 17.96
CA LEU A 276 3.52 9.43 16.84
C LEU A 276 2.75 10.74 17.02
N GLU A 277 2.31 11.05 18.24
CA GLU A 277 1.65 12.32 18.56
C GLU A 277 2.62 13.50 18.37
N ALA A 278 3.88 13.38 18.80
CA ALA A 278 4.91 14.39 18.56
C ALA A 278 5.16 14.62 17.06
N LEU A 279 5.33 13.55 16.28
CA LEU A 279 5.49 13.62 14.83
C LEU A 279 4.28 14.27 14.14
N ARG A 280 3.06 13.98 14.61
CA ARG A 280 1.85 14.60 14.09
C ARG A 280 1.81 16.11 14.34
N VAL A 281 2.27 16.55 15.51
CA VAL A 281 2.35 17.98 15.83
C VAL A 281 3.40 18.67 14.96
N ASP A 282 4.58 18.07 14.82
CA ASP A 282 5.66 18.62 13.97
C ASP A 282 5.23 18.72 12.50
N LEU A 283 4.61 17.67 11.95
CA LEU A 283 4.10 17.69 10.58
C LEU A 283 3.04 18.77 10.38
N LYS A 284 2.12 18.98 11.35
CA LYS A 284 1.14 20.08 11.29
C LYS A 284 1.84 21.44 11.27
N GLN A 285 2.89 21.60 12.06
CA GLN A 285 3.65 22.85 12.11
C GLN A 285 4.39 23.11 10.79
N GLN A 286 5.01 22.08 10.19
CA GLN A 286 5.64 22.19 8.88
C GLN A 286 4.63 22.54 7.76
N VAL A 287 3.44 21.93 7.78
CA VAL A 287 2.38 22.26 6.82
C VAL A 287 1.93 23.71 6.96
N LEU A 288 1.77 24.21 8.19
CA LEU A 288 1.42 25.62 8.44
C LEU A 288 2.51 26.58 7.93
N LEU A 289 3.78 26.26 8.14
CA LEU A 289 4.90 27.05 7.62
C LEU A 289 4.89 27.10 6.08
N LEU A 290 4.70 25.94 5.43
CA LEU A 290 4.59 25.88 3.97
C LEU A 290 3.39 26.68 3.45
N CYS A 291 2.23 26.62 4.10
CA CYS A 291 1.09 27.46 3.73
C CYS A 291 1.42 28.95 3.83
N GLN A 292 2.10 29.37 4.91
CA GLN A 292 2.52 30.76 5.09
C GLN A 292 3.54 31.21 4.02
N GLU A 293 4.49 30.36 3.64
CA GLU A 293 5.45 30.64 2.58
C GLU A 293 4.77 30.78 1.21
N ILE A 294 3.80 29.91 0.90
CA ILE A 294 3.00 30.00 -0.33
C ILE A 294 2.20 31.30 -0.37
N GLU A 295 1.51 31.66 0.72
CA GLU A 295 0.77 32.91 0.81
C GLU A 295 1.67 34.14 0.62
N GLN A 296 2.89 34.12 1.18
CA GLN A 296 3.87 35.19 0.98
C GLN A 296 4.38 35.27 -0.46
N ALA A 297 4.62 34.13 -1.11
CA ALA A 297 5.03 34.04 -2.50
C ALA A 297 3.93 34.57 -3.44
N ASP A 298 2.68 34.17 -3.21
CA ASP A 298 1.52 34.66 -3.97
C ASP A 298 1.33 36.16 -3.79
N ALA A 299 1.46 36.67 -2.55
CA ALA A 299 1.38 38.09 -2.27
C ALA A 299 2.52 38.89 -2.94
N ALA A 300 3.72 38.32 -3.04
CA ALA A 300 4.84 38.93 -3.77
C ALA A 300 4.56 38.95 -5.28
N GLN A 301 4.08 37.84 -5.85
CA GLN A 301 3.72 37.76 -7.26
C GLN A 301 2.61 38.75 -7.63
N GLN A 302 1.58 38.92 -6.79
CA GLN A 302 0.53 39.91 -7.00
C GLN A 302 1.07 41.34 -6.98
N ARG A 303 2.03 41.64 -6.10
CA ARG A 303 2.71 42.95 -6.07
C ARG A 303 3.50 43.19 -7.36
N ASP A 304 4.25 42.20 -7.83
CA ASP A 304 5.02 42.30 -9.07
C ASP A 304 4.11 42.48 -10.30
N GLN A 305 3.00 41.74 -10.36
CA GLN A 305 1.99 41.91 -11.41
C GLN A 305 1.36 43.30 -11.38
N LYS A 306 1.05 43.82 -10.20
CA LYS A 306 0.53 45.18 -10.05
C LYS A 306 1.53 46.23 -10.53
N VAL A 307 2.79 46.13 -10.12
CA VAL A 307 3.87 47.03 -10.59
C VAL A 307 3.99 46.95 -12.12
N TYR A 308 3.96 45.75 -12.70
CA TYR A 308 3.99 45.58 -14.15
C TYR A 308 2.81 46.29 -14.84
N LEU A 309 1.58 46.11 -14.34
CA LEU A 309 0.40 46.78 -14.88
C LEU A 309 0.45 48.30 -14.73
N ASP A 310 0.92 48.80 -13.59
CA ASP A 310 1.11 50.23 -13.34
C ASP A 310 2.14 50.81 -14.32
N THR A 311 3.27 50.13 -14.57
CA THR A 311 4.26 50.58 -15.57
C THR A 311 3.72 50.58 -16.99
N LEU A 312 2.86 49.62 -17.36
CA LEU A 312 2.18 49.63 -18.66
C LEU A 312 1.19 50.79 -18.78
N ASN A 313 0.42 51.07 -17.71
CA ASN A 313 -0.51 52.19 -17.67
C ASN A 313 0.23 53.54 -17.72
N ASP A 314 1.34 53.70 -17.01
CA ASP A 314 2.19 54.88 -17.06
C ASP A 314 2.81 55.07 -18.46
N ALA A 315 3.25 53.99 -19.10
CA ALA A 315 3.75 54.04 -20.48
C ALA A 315 2.65 54.44 -21.48
N ALA A 316 1.40 54.03 -21.25
CA ALA A 316 0.26 54.40 -22.08
C ALA A 316 -0.22 55.85 -21.84
N SER A 317 -0.24 56.28 -20.57
CA SER A 317 -0.73 57.60 -20.15
C SER A 317 0.33 58.71 -20.23
N GLY A 318 1.61 58.36 -20.27
CA GLY A 318 2.74 59.25 -20.57
C GLY A 318 2.76 59.80 -22.00
N SER A 319 1.78 59.44 -22.84
CA SER A 319 1.50 60.21 -24.06
C SER A 319 0.98 61.59 -23.63
N VAL A 320 1.90 62.56 -23.67
CA VAL A 320 1.59 63.99 -23.56
C VAL A 320 0.34 64.26 -24.40
N LYS A 321 -0.75 64.67 -23.75
CA LYS A 321 -2.03 65.02 -24.37
C LYS A 321 -1.75 65.83 -25.64
N GLY A 322 -1.88 65.19 -26.80
CA GLY A 322 -1.71 65.83 -28.11
C GLY A 322 -0.57 65.32 -29.00
N VAL A 323 0.32 64.43 -28.53
CA VAL A 323 1.34 63.81 -29.40
C VAL A 323 0.99 62.33 -29.62
N PRO A 324 0.57 61.93 -30.83
CA PRO A 324 0.23 60.54 -31.09
C PRO A 324 1.49 59.66 -30.96
N PRO A 325 1.36 58.43 -30.45
CA PRO A 325 2.50 57.55 -30.19
C PRO A 325 3.19 57.20 -31.51
N GLN A 326 4.30 57.88 -31.79
CA GLN A 326 5.16 57.59 -32.92
C GLN A 326 6.12 56.46 -32.56
N CYS A 327 6.26 55.48 -33.44
CA CYS A 327 7.26 54.44 -33.29
C CYS A 327 8.67 55.06 -33.20
N ARG A 328 9.38 54.89 -32.07
CA ARG A 328 10.74 55.45 -31.87
C ARG A 328 11.75 55.06 -32.96
N ARG A 329 11.47 54.01 -33.73
CA ARG A 329 12.38 53.48 -34.75
C ARG A 329 12.10 54.02 -36.16
N CYS A 330 10.89 54.50 -36.45
CA CYS A 330 10.54 54.96 -37.79
C CYS A 330 9.68 56.22 -37.83
N SER A 331 9.37 56.81 -36.67
CA SER A 331 8.53 58.00 -36.48
C SER A 331 7.15 57.92 -37.13
N ARG A 332 6.72 56.73 -37.55
CA ARG A 332 5.40 56.51 -38.12
C ARG A 332 4.38 56.44 -37.00
N ASP A 333 3.28 57.12 -37.25
CA ASP A 333 2.12 57.18 -36.38
C ASP A 333 1.40 55.83 -36.41
N LEU A 334 1.35 55.14 -35.26
CA LEU A 334 0.90 53.75 -35.17
C LEU A 334 -0.59 53.56 -35.49
N TYR A 335 -1.37 54.64 -35.48
CA TYR A 335 -2.82 54.60 -35.68
C TYR A 335 -3.28 55.13 -37.06
N ARG A 336 -2.36 55.44 -37.99
CA ARG A 336 -2.68 56.06 -39.29
C ARG A 336 -3.35 55.14 -40.33
N GLY A 337 -4.07 54.12 -39.91
CA GLY A 337 -4.73 53.16 -40.80
C GLY A 337 -6.00 52.50 -40.24
N PHE A 338 -6.53 52.97 -39.11
CA PHE A 338 -7.72 52.41 -38.45
C PHE A 338 -8.95 53.33 -38.48
N SER A 339 -8.94 54.38 -39.30
CA SER A 339 -10.09 55.26 -39.53
C SER A 339 -10.92 54.81 -40.72
#